data_AF-A0A8H7XNQ0-F1
#
_entry.id   AF-A0A8H7XNQ0-F1
#
_cell.length_a   1.000
_cell.length_b   1.000
_cell.length_c   1.000
_cell.angle_alpha   90.00
_cell.angle_beta   90.00
_cell.angle_gamma   90.00
#
_symmetry.space_group_name_H-M   'P 1'
#
loop_
_entity.id
_entity.type
_entity.pdbx_description
1 polymer ?
#
loop_
_entity_poly.entity_id
_entity_poly.type
_entity_poly.pdbx_seq_one_letter_code
_entity_poly.pdbx_strand_id
1 'polypeptide(L)'
;MQDFQAYIRNFSKALSPESAPVDLIPPLRYIPDFMAPWMKLWNETRAQQQSLYFSFLRCTEQGLDSGSRERCIIQAILARREELGLTREMIAYIGGALIDAGTETISTLMQSLILCLAKNPRCLKKAQEEIDDLIGDKRLPIASDIDELPYIQALIKEVFAQIHRFRPVLPTGLPHAAIHDCHGGYTTIQVELFERPDEFWPERYLLTPDGTIPGLDKDYTIRPNLPFGSGKNILVMRLIWAFDLGLKEGYASENNMTWSLEEEYMDGLTLSPKKFDIAVTPRSSVRAKMIEDSYMKVGDNGADDEVAERLRKSMTLDESWWIE
;
A
#
# COMPACT_ATOMS: atom_id res chain seq x y z
N MET A 1 10.31 -9.18 -12.57
CA MET A 1 8.92 -9.03 -12.11
C MET A 1 8.32 -10.37 -11.68
N GLN A 2 8.34 -11.40 -12.54
CA GLN A 2 7.80 -12.74 -12.22
C GLN A 2 8.49 -13.38 -10.99
N ASP A 3 9.81 -13.26 -10.88
CA ASP A 3 10.57 -13.79 -9.73
C ASP A 3 10.20 -13.11 -8.40
N PHE A 4 9.95 -11.79 -8.43
CA PHE A 4 9.52 -11.03 -7.25
C PHE A 4 8.11 -11.43 -6.81
N GLN A 5 7.17 -11.57 -7.75
CA GLN A 5 5.82 -12.04 -7.44
C GLN A 5 5.81 -13.49 -6.91
N ALA A 6 6.67 -14.35 -7.45
CA ALA A 6 6.84 -15.72 -6.94
C ALA A 6 7.38 -15.72 -5.51
N TYR A 7 8.40 -14.90 -5.24
CA TYR A 7 8.94 -14.68 -3.91
C TYR A 7 7.89 -14.20 -2.92
N ILE A 8 7.17 -13.11 -3.22
CA ILE A 8 6.14 -12.54 -2.31
C ILE A 8 5.05 -13.57 -1.99
N ARG A 9 4.62 -14.38 -2.96
CA ARG A 9 3.64 -15.46 -2.71
C ARG A 9 4.19 -16.51 -1.74
N ASN A 10 5.43 -16.94 -1.92
CA ASN A 10 6.07 -17.92 -1.03
C ASN A 10 6.34 -17.33 0.35
N PHE A 11 6.74 -16.07 0.42
CA PHE A 11 6.96 -15.32 1.66
C PHE A 11 5.66 -15.16 2.46
N SER A 12 4.57 -14.74 1.82
CA SER A 12 3.25 -14.65 2.44
C SER A 12 2.78 -16.02 2.96
N LYS A 13 2.97 -17.09 2.18
CA LYS A 13 2.71 -18.46 2.65
C LYS A 13 3.57 -18.81 3.85
N ALA A 14 4.88 -18.58 3.80
CA ALA A 14 5.80 -18.94 4.88
C ALA A 14 5.54 -18.20 6.20
N LEU A 15 4.90 -17.03 6.13
CA LEU A 15 4.49 -16.23 7.30
C LEU A 15 3.05 -16.49 7.75
N SER A 16 2.26 -17.22 6.96
CA SER A 16 0.90 -17.57 7.36
C SER A 16 0.95 -18.45 8.63
N PRO A 17 0.08 -18.21 9.63
CA PRO A 17 -0.04 -19.05 10.82
C PRO A 17 -0.26 -20.54 10.50
N GLU A 18 -0.81 -20.83 9.32
CA GLU A 18 -1.12 -22.18 8.85
C GLU A 18 0.10 -22.94 8.32
N SER A 19 1.17 -22.22 7.97
CA SER A 19 2.27 -22.78 7.16
C SER A 19 3.26 -23.62 7.94
N ALA A 20 3.49 -23.28 9.21
CA ALA A 20 4.41 -23.99 10.08
C ALA A 20 3.85 -24.02 11.50
N PRO A 21 3.37 -25.18 11.99
CA PRO A 21 2.86 -25.31 13.36
C PRO A 21 3.98 -25.33 14.41
N VAL A 22 5.23 -24.96 14.08
CA VAL A 22 6.38 -25.11 14.98
C VAL A 22 6.26 -24.20 16.21
N ASP A 23 5.72 -23.00 16.04
CA ASP A 23 5.49 -22.07 17.15
C ASP A 23 4.29 -22.48 18.02
N LEU A 24 3.32 -23.20 17.45
CA LEU A 24 2.14 -23.71 18.16
C LEU A 24 2.38 -25.08 18.82
N ILE A 25 3.24 -25.90 18.21
CA ILE A 25 3.53 -27.28 18.59
C ILE A 25 5.06 -27.44 18.65
N PRO A 26 5.71 -27.03 19.77
CA PRO A 26 7.16 -27.01 19.89
C PRO A 26 7.90 -28.32 19.55
N PRO A 27 7.34 -29.52 19.82
CA PRO A 27 7.98 -30.78 19.42
C PRO A 27 8.26 -30.91 17.92
N LEU A 28 7.49 -30.23 17.06
CA LEU A 28 7.67 -30.28 15.60
C LEU A 28 8.97 -29.63 15.13
N ARG A 29 9.68 -28.90 15.99
CA ARG A 29 11.03 -28.38 15.71
C ARG A 29 12.09 -29.47 15.53
N TYR A 30 11.87 -30.66 16.09
CA TYR A 30 12.87 -31.73 16.14
C TYR A 30 12.66 -32.82 15.09
N ILE A 31 11.62 -32.72 14.26
CA ILE A 31 11.39 -33.71 13.22
C ILE A 31 12.41 -33.54 12.07
N PRO A 32 12.85 -34.63 11.43
CA PRO A 32 13.75 -34.53 10.29
C PRO A 32 13.12 -33.78 9.10
N ASP A 33 13.95 -33.07 8.33
CA ASP A 33 13.52 -32.24 7.19
C ASP A 33 12.61 -32.96 6.18
N PHE A 34 12.82 -34.25 5.94
CA PHE A 34 11.99 -35.03 5.01
C PHE A 34 10.53 -35.21 5.47
N MET A 35 10.27 -35.05 6.77
CA MET A 35 8.94 -35.11 7.38
C MET A 35 8.32 -33.72 7.59
N ALA A 36 9.04 -32.65 7.25
CA ALA A 36 8.67 -31.26 7.47
C ALA A 36 8.49 -30.52 6.13
N PRO A 37 7.31 -30.58 5.49
CA PRO A 37 7.06 -29.88 4.22
C PRO A 37 7.35 -28.37 4.27
N TRP A 38 7.15 -27.75 5.44
CA TRP A 38 7.44 -26.33 5.66
C TRP A 38 8.93 -26.00 5.56
N MET A 39 9.84 -26.93 5.88
CA MET A 39 11.29 -26.71 5.73
C MET A 39 11.67 -26.48 4.27
N LYS A 40 11.04 -27.21 3.33
CA LYS A 40 11.23 -27.00 1.90
C LYS A 40 10.77 -25.59 1.49
N LEU A 41 9.56 -25.20 1.91
CA LEU A 41 9.02 -23.86 1.65
C LEU A 41 9.94 -22.76 2.19
N TRP A 42 10.42 -22.89 3.43
CA TRP A 42 11.34 -21.91 4.04
C TRP A 42 12.68 -21.82 3.32
N ASN A 43 13.28 -22.95 2.95
CA ASN A 43 14.56 -22.96 2.25
C ASN A 43 14.44 -22.34 0.84
N GLU A 44 13.38 -22.68 0.10
CA GLU A 44 13.09 -22.09 -1.21
C GLU A 44 12.83 -20.58 -1.10
N THR A 45 12.02 -20.16 -0.12
CA THR A 45 11.71 -18.75 0.13
C THR A 45 12.97 -17.97 0.52
N ARG A 46 13.82 -18.53 1.38
CA ARG A 46 15.09 -17.92 1.81
C ARG A 46 16.05 -17.76 0.64
N ALA A 47 16.17 -18.77 -0.23
CA ALA A 47 17.02 -18.70 -1.40
C ALA A 47 16.55 -17.59 -2.37
N GLN A 48 15.24 -17.49 -2.60
CA GLN A 48 14.63 -16.43 -3.41
C GLN A 48 14.86 -15.04 -2.78
N GLN A 49 14.62 -14.92 -1.47
CA GLN A 49 14.83 -13.69 -0.71
C GLN A 49 16.28 -13.19 -0.82
N GLN A 50 17.26 -14.07 -0.53
CA GLN A 50 18.67 -13.72 -0.59
C GLN A 50 19.07 -13.30 -2.01
N SER A 51 18.64 -14.06 -3.03
CA SER A 51 18.91 -13.71 -4.43
C SER A 51 18.42 -12.31 -4.77
N LEU A 52 17.17 -11.98 -4.42
CA LEU A 52 16.58 -10.67 -4.66
C LEU A 52 17.28 -9.56 -3.88
N TYR A 53 17.47 -9.73 -2.57
CA TYR A 53 18.06 -8.70 -1.71
C TYR A 53 19.50 -8.36 -2.13
N PHE A 54 20.31 -9.37 -2.43
CA PHE A 54 21.67 -9.16 -2.93
C PHE A 54 21.70 -8.61 -4.35
N SER A 55 20.67 -8.84 -5.17
CA SER A 55 20.56 -8.19 -6.49
C SER A 55 20.33 -6.68 -6.35
N PHE A 56 19.42 -6.25 -5.47
CA PHE A 56 19.17 -4.83 -5.19
C PHE A 56 20.40 -4.14 -4.63
N LEU A 57 21.09 -4.80 -3.69
CA LEU A 57 22.34 -4.27 -3.15
C LEU A 57 23.40 -4.10 -4.25
N ARG A 58 23.55 -5.08 -5.15
CA ARG A 58 24.51 -5.01 -6.25
C ARG A 58 24.21 -3.85 -7.20
N CYS A 59 22.95 -3.63 -7.56
CA CYS A 59 22.55 -2.47 -8.36
C CYS A 59 22.92 -1.16 -7.66
N THR A 60 22.75 -1.11 -6.34
CA THR A 60 23.12 0.07 -5.54
C THR A 60 24.63 0.30 -5.50
N GLU A 61 25.41 -0.77 -5.31
CA GLU A 61 26.88 -0.73 -5.35
C GLU A 61 27.38 -0.24 -6.72
N GLN A 62 26.83 -0.78 -7.82
CA GLN A 62 27.18 -0.36 -9.19
C GLN A 62 26.84 1.10 -9.49
N GLY A 63 25.71 1.59 -8.98
CA GLY A 63 25.32 3.01 -9.12
C GLY A 63 26.26 3.97 -8.39
N LEU A 64 26.87 3.54 -7.28
CA LEU A 64 27.90 4.33 -6.59
C LEU A 64 29.19 4.39 -7.39
N ASP A 65 29.63 3.26 -7.94
CA ASP A 65 30.87 3.16 -8.72
C ASP A 65 30.81 3.99 -10.02
N SER A 66 29.61 4.13 -10.61
CA SER A 66 29.39 4.94 -11.82
C SER A 66 29.28 6.46 -11.55
N GLY A 67 29.37 6.88 -10.29
CA GLY A 67 29.26 8.29 -9.90
C GLY A 67 27.83 8.85 -9.94
N SER A 68 26.81 7.97 -9.90
CA SER A 68 25.41 8.40 -9.82
C SER A 68 25.19 9.31 -8.62
N ARG A 69 24.56 10.47 -8.85
CA ARG A 69 24.20 11.44 -7.81
C ARG A 69 22.90 11.08 -7.07
N GLU A 70 22.24 9.98 -7.43
CA GLU A 70 20.94 9.59 -6.86
C GLU A 70 21.09 8.99 -5.46
N ARG A 71 20.86 9.82 -4.45
CA ARG A 71 21.00 9.44 -3.03
C ARG A 71 19.84 8.54 -2.58
N CYS A 72 19.99 7.22 -2.69
CA CYS A 72 19.08 6.29 -2.01
C CYS A 72 19.57 6.01 -0.57
N ILE A 73 18.67 5.62 0.34
CA ILE A 73 19.01 5.37 1.75
C ILE A 73 20.11 4.30 1.91
N ILE A 74 20.12 3.28 1.05
CA ILE A 74 21.10 2.20 1.08
C ILE A 74 22.48 2.71 0.66
N GLN A 75 22.57 3.64 -0.29
CA GLN A 75 23.84 4.30 -0.62
C GLN A 75 24.40 5.08 0.57
N ALA A 76 23.53 5.82 1.29
CA ALA A 76 23.95 6.55 2.49
C ALA A 76 24.44 5.61 3.61
N ILE A 77 23.80 4.44 3.74
CA ILE A 77 24.23 3.40 4.69
C ILE A 77 25.57 2.78 4.23
N LEU A 78 25.74 2.48 2.95
CA LEU A 78 26.98 1.93 2.38
C LEU A 78 28.16 2.88 2.63
N ALA A 79 27.97 4.18 2.45
CA ALA A 79 28.99 5.19 2.71
C ALA A 79 29.44 5.26 4.18
N ARG A 80 28.61 4.82 5.12
CA ARG A 80 28.88 4.80 6.57
C ARG A 80 28.96 3.39 7.15
N ARG A 81 29.16 2.38 6.30
CA ARG A 81 29.15 0.96 6.68
C ARG A 81 30.08 0.65 7.84
N GLU A 82 31.31 1.15 7.79
CA GLU A 82 32.34 0.87 8.81
C GLU A 82 31.99 1.52 10.16
N GLU A 83 31.52 2.76 10.13
CA GLU A 83 31.06 3.50 11.33
C GLU A 83 29.90 2.78 12.02
N LEU A 84 28.96 2.25 11.23
CA LEU A 84 27.77 1.57 11.75
C LEU A 84 28.03 0.10 12.13
N GLY A 85 29.23 -0.44 11.85
CA GLY A 85 29.56 -1.84 12.12
C GLY A 85 28.70 -2.85 11.34
N LEU A 86 28.16 -2.45 10.18
CA LEU A 86 27.22 -3.27 9.42
C LEU A 86 27.94 -4.20 8.44
N THR A 87 27.51 -5.47 8.41
CA THR A 87 27.97 -6.42 7.39
C THR A 87 27.24 -6.17 6.07
N ARG A 88 27.84 -6.63 4.96
CA ARG A 88 27.20 -6.56 3.64
C ARG A 88 25.84 -7.26 3.62
N GLU A 89 25.72 -8.38 4.34
CA GLU A 89 24.46 -9.10 4.49
C GLU A 89 23.42 -8.26 5.24
N MET A 90 23.77 -7.64 6.37
CA MET A 90 22.85 -6.76 7.11
C MET A 90 22.31 -5.64 6.21
N ILE A 91 23.17 -5.01 5.41
CA ILE A 91 22.77 -3.93 4.50
C ILE A 91 21.80 -4.46 3.41
N ALA A 92 22.07 -5.64 2.84
CA ALA A 92 21.18 -6.28 1.88
C ALA A 92 19.79 -6.54 2.49
N TYR A 93 19.73 -7.06 3.72
CA TYR A 93 18.47 -7.31 4.42
C TYR A 93 17.75 -6.04 4.85
N ILE A 94 18.45 -4.97 5.23
CA ILE A 94 17.84 -3.66 5.51
C ILE A 94 17.14 -3.14 4.25
N GLY A 95 17.84 -3.14 3.11
CA GLY A 95 17.27 -2.67 1.84
C GLY A 95 16.12 -3.55 1.36
N GLY A 96 16.30 -4.86 1.39
CA GLY A 96 15.27 -5.83 1.01
C GLY A 96 14.01 -5.72 1.86
N ALA A 97 14.15 -5.64 3.19
CA ALA A 97 13.02 -5.51 4.10
C ALA A 97 12.25 -4.20 3.88
N LEU A 98 12.95 -3.09 3.58
CA LEU A 98 12.30 -1.81 3.24
C LEU A 98 11.48 -1.92 1.95
N ILE A 99 12.01 -2.60 0.93
CA ILE A 99 11.31 -2.83 -0.35
C ILE A 99 10.10 -3.73 -0.14
N ASP A 100 10.24 -4.84 0.58
CA ASP A 100 9.16 -5.78 0.83
C ASP A 100 8.02 -5.14 1.61
N ALA A 101 8.34 -4.45 2.71
CA ALA A 101 7.37 -3.74 3.53
C ALA A 101 6.68 -2.63 2.74
N GLY A 102 7.42 -1.90 1.89
CA GLY A 102 6.89 -0.80 1.09
C GLY A 102 6.06 -1.24 -0.10
N THR A 103 6.39 -2.34 -0.75
CA THR A 103 5.77 -2.72 -2.03
C THR A 103 4.39 -3.35 -1.81
N GLU A 104 4.31 -4.40 -1.00
CA GLU A 104 3.07 -5.16 -0.83
C GLU A 104 2.00 -4.31 -0.13
N THR A 105 2.37 -3.70 1.01
CA THR A 105 1.40 -2.92 1.80
C THR A 105 0.86 -1.69 1.05
N ILE A 106 1.68 -1.03 0.23
CA ILE A 106 1.23 0.10 -0.58
C ILE A 106 0.37 -0.37 -1.75
N SER A 107 0.72 -1.48 -2.41
CA SER A 107 -0.08 -2.06 -3.49
C SER A 107 -1.48 -2.45 -3.01
N THR A 108 -1.57 -3.20 -1.91
CA THR A 108 -2.83 -3.59 -1.27
C THR A 108 -3.67 -2.38 -0.88
N LEU A 109 -3.02 -1.37 -0.31
CA LEU A 109 -3.68 -0.13 0.09
C LEU A 109 -4.24 0.64 -1.13
N MET A 110 -3.47 0.74 -2.21
CA MET A 110 -3.91 1.42 -3.43
C MET A 110 -5.06 0.70 -4.11
N GLN A 111 -5.00 -0.62 -4.20
CA GLN A 111 -6.11 -1.42 -4.74
C GLN A 111 -7.38 -1.24 -3.90
N SER A 112 -7.26 -1.28 -2.57
CA SER A 112 -8.38 -1.09 -1.65
C SER A 112 -8.96 0.33 -1.73
N LEU A 113 -8.10 1.35 -1.88
CA LEU A 113 -8.50 2.74 -2.09
C LEU A 113 -9.31 2.89 -3.38
N ILE A 114 -8.79 2.40 -4.50
CA ILE A 114 -9.46 2.49 -5.80
C ILE A 114 -10.81 1.77 -5.75
N LEU A 115 -10.86 0.58 -5.16
CA LEU A 115 -12.10 -0.16 -4.97
C LEU A 115 -13.11 0.61 -4.11
N CYS A 116 -12.68 1.22 -3.00
CA CYS A 116 -13.55 2.04 -2.16
C CYS A 116 -14.10 3.26 -2.91
N LEU A 117 -13.27 3.95 -3.69
CA LEU A 117 -13.71 5.10 -4.48
C LEU A 117 -14.70 4.71 -5.58
N ALA A 118 -14.40 3.63 -6.32
CA ALA A 118 -15.26 3.10 -7.39
C ALA A 118 -16.64 2.67 -6.88
N LYS A 119 -16.72 2.13 -5.65
CA LYS A 119 -17.99 1.74 -4.99
C LYS A 119 -18.76 2.92 -4.41
N ASN A 120 -18.13 4.09 -4.23
CA ASN A 120 -18.73 5.28 -3.63
C ASN A 120 -18.71 6.49 -4.58
N PRO A 121 -19.35 6.41 -5.77
CA PRO A 121 -19.28 7.45 -6.78
C PRO A 121 -19.82 8.80 -6.29
N ARG A 122 -20.81 8.81 -5.38
CA ARG A 122 -21.32 10.04 -4.76
C ARG A 122 -20.24 10.75 -3.95
N CYS A 123 -19.48 10.01 -3.16
CA CYS A 123 -18.42 10.55 -2.32
C CYS A 123 -17.23 11.00 -3.17
N LEU A 124 -16.87 10.22 -4.20
CA LEU A 124 -15.84 10.59 -5.17
C LEU A 124 -16.21 11.90 -5.88
N LYS A 125 -17.43 12.03 -6.38
CA LYS A 125 -17.90 13.24 -7.08
C LYS A 125 -17.81 14.49 -6.19
N LYS A 126 -18.20 14.39 -4.93
CA LYS A 126 -18.09 15.52 -3.99
C LYS A 126 -16.64 15.94 -3.72
N ALA A 127 -15.71 14.98 -3.68
CA ALA A 127 -14.28 15.27 -3.57
C ALA A 127 -13.70 15.86 -4.86
N GLN A 128 -14.18 15.40 -6.02
CA GLN A 128 -13.85 15.94 -7.32
C GLN A 128 -14.31 17.40 -7.46
N GLU A 129 -15.50 17.75 -6.99
CA GLU A 129 -16.00 19.12 -6.95
C GLU A 129 -15.09 20.02 -6.08
N GLU A 130 -14.72 19.57 -4.87
CA GLU A 130 -13.83 20.33 -3.97
C GLU A 130 -12.45 20.61 -4.60
N ILE A 131 -11.82 19.61 -5.22
CA ILE A 131 -10.49 19.79 -5.84
C ILE A 131 -10.55 20.60 -7.13
N ASP A 132 -11.68 20.55 -7.85
CA ASP A 132 -11.90 21.35 -9.05
C ASP A 132 -12.08 22.83 -8.70
N ASP A 133 -12.77 23.13 -7.60
CA ASP A 133 -12.95 24.51 -7.11
C ASP A 133 -11.62 25.15 -6.71
N LEU A 134 -10.75 24.42 -6.02
CA LEU A 134 -9.44 24.92 -5.58
C LEU A 134 -8.42 24.99 -6.71
N ILE A 135 -8.25 23.88 -7.45
CA ILE A 135 -7.14 23.67 -8.39
C ILE A 135 -7.63 23.78 -9.84
N GLY A 136 -8.72 23.10 -10.17
CA GLY A 136 -9.25 22.98 -11.53
C GLY A 136 -8.20 22.42 -12.50
N ASP A 137 -8.18 22.92 -13.73
CA ASP A 137 -7.25 22.47 -14.79
C ASP A 137 -5.94 23.29 -14.82
N LYS A 138 -5.58 23.99 -13.73
CA LYS A 138 -4.47 24.96 -13.71
C LYS A 138 -3.09 24.31 -13.50
N ARG A 139 -3.02 23.29 -12.64
CA ARG A 139 -1.78 22.61 -12.23
C ARG A 139 -2.08 21.26 -11.59
N LEU A 140 -1.03 20.45 -11.42
CA LEU A 140 -1.12 19.24 -10.61
C LEU A 140 -1.33 19.56 -9.12
N PRO A 141 -2.08 18.71 -8.39
CA PRO A 141 -2.12 18.75 -6.93
C PRO A 141 -0.74 18.54 -6.31
N ILE A 142 -0.45 19.33 -5.27
CA ILE A 142 0.78 19.31 -4.47
C ILE A 142 0.45 19.06 -2.98
N ALA A 143 1.48 18.75 -2.19
CA ALA A 143 1.31 18.34 -0.79
C ALA A 143 0.57 19.38 0.07
N SER A 144 0.86 20.66 -0.13
CA SER A 144 0.27 21.76 0.65
C SER A 144 -1.20 22.00 0.35
N ASP A 145 -1.72 21.52 -0.78
CA ASP A 145 -3.15 21.72 -1.12
C ASP A 145 -4.07 20.98 -0.16
N ILE A 146 -3.58 19.92 0.50
CA ILE A 146 -4.38 19.09 1.39
C ILE A 146 -5.01 19.91 2.51
N ASP A 147 -4.34 20.97 2.98
CA ASP A 147 -4.78 21.82 4.09
C ASP A 147 -6.03 22.64 3.72
N GLU A 148 -6.27 22.88 2.42
CA GLU A 148 -7.42 23.61 1.88
C GLU A 148 -8.54 22.67 1.36
N LEU A 149 -8.37 21.35 1.50
CA LEU A 149 -9.30 20.32 0.99
C LEU A 149 -9.89 19.48 2.13
N PRO A 150 -10.75 20.05 2.99
CA PRO A 150 -11.25 19.37 4.19
C PRO A 150 -12.07 18.12 3.87
N TYR A 151 -12.86 18.11 2.78
CA TYR A 151 -13.64 16.94 2.40
C TYR A 151 -12.75 15.84 1.83
N ILE A 152 -11.71 16.14 1.06
CA ILE A 152 -10.72 15.14 0.64
C ILE A 152 -9.97 14.58 1.85
N GLN A 153 -9.57 15.42 2.83
CA GLN A 153 -8.99 14.92 4.08
C GLN A 153 -9.93 13.93 4.77
N ALA A 154 -11.22 14.30 4.86
CA ALA A 154 -12.25 13.45 5.45
C ALA A 154 -12.48 12.15 4.67
N LEU A 155 -12.48 12.21 3.34
CA LEU A 155 -12.60 11.04 2.45
C LEU A 155 -11.40 10.11 2.61
N ILE A 156 -10.19 10.66 2.61
CA ILE A 156 -8.96 9.89 2.81
C ILE A 156 -9.02 9.20 4.18
N LYS A 157 -9.38 9.93 5.24
CA LYS A 157 -9.55 9.36 6.60
C LYS A 157 -10.59 8.25 6.62
N GLU A 158 -11.74 8.41 5.95
CA GLU A 158 -12.78 7.39 5.92
C GLU A 158 -12.38 6.18 5.09
N VAL A 159 -11.73 6.33 3.93
CA VAL A 159 -11.19 5.19 3.18
C VAL A 159 -10.20 4.41 4.04
N PHE A 160 -9.26 5.10 4.67
CA PHE A 160 -8.30 4.43 5.53
C PHE A 160 -8.97 3.80 6.73
N ALA A 161 -9.93 4.45 7.36
CA ALA A 161 -10.64 3.89 8.49
C ALA A 161 -11.48 2.68 8.09
N GLN A 162 -12.11 2.68 6.91
CA GLN A 162 -12.82 1.53 6.37
C GLN A 162 -11.86 0.36 6.08
N ILE A 163 -10.69 0.65 5.51
CA ILE A 163 -9.62 -0.33 5.33
C ILE A 163 -9.15 -0.83 6.70
N HIS A 164 -8.88 0.02 7.70
CA HIS A 164 -8.34 -0.45 8.97
C HIS A 164 -9.37 -1.14 9.88
N ARG A 165 -10.63 -0.67 9.92
CA ARG A 165 -11.70 -1.23 10.75
C ARG A 165 -12.12 -2.60 10.28
N PHE A 166 -12.35 -2.73 8.99
CA PHE A 166 -12.89 -3.96 8.42
C PHE A 166 -11.79 -4.80 7.77
N ARG A 167 -10.84 -4.18 7.07
CA ARG A 167 -9.92 -4.86 6.14
C ARG A 167 -8.44 -4.59 6.43
N PRO A 168 -7.99 -4.70 7.69
CA PRO A 168 -6.66 -4.27 8.08
C PRO A 168 -5.61 -4.96 7.22
N VAL A 169 -4.70 -4.17 6.63
CA VAL A 169 -3.64 -4.69 5.75
C VAL A 169 -2.83 -5.78 6.45
N LEU A 170 -2.66 -5.73 7.77
CA LEU A 170 -2.07 -6.79 8.59
C LEU A 170 -3.04 -7.13 9.73
N PRO A 171 -3.99 -8.07 9.56
CA PRO A 171 -5.08 -8.29 10.52
C PRO A 171 -4.60 -8.75 11.89
N THR A 172 -3.55 -9.57 11.92
CA THR A 172 -2.95 -10.09 13.15
C THR A 172 -1.69 -9.32 13.56
N GLY A 173 -1.30 -8.29 12.80
CA GLY A 173 0.02 -7.68 12.93
C GLY A 173 1.14 -8.70 12.71
N LEU A 174 2.34 -8.36 13.18
CA LEU A 174 3.43 -9.34 13.30
C LEU A 174 3.36 -10.01 14.68
N PRO A 175 3.69 -11.30 14.82
CA PRO A 175 3.82 -11.93 16.13
C PRO A 175 4.80 -11.16 17.02
N HIS A 176 4.38 -10.86 18.26
CA HIS A 176 5.22 -10.18 19.25
C HIS A 176 5.64 -11.15 20.36
N ALA A 177 6.79 -10.90 20.96
CA ALA A 177 7.26 -11.60 22.16
C ALA A 177 7.53 -10.58 23.28
N ALA A 178 7.01 -10.85 24.47
CA ALA A 178 7.27 -10.02 25.63
C ALA A 178 8.72 -10.19 26.10
N ILE A 179 9.44 -9.07 26.25
CA ILE A 179 10.82 -9.05 26.78
C ILE A 179 10.81 -8.99 28.32
N HIS A 180 9.74 -8.44 28.89
CA HIS A 180 9.51 -8.32 30.33
C HIS A 180 8.04 -8.61 30.65
N ASP A 181 7.76 -8.96 31.90
CA ASP A 181 6.39 -9.13 32.38
C ASP A 181 5.59 -7.84 32.14
N CYS A 182 4.55 -7.95 31.32
CA CYS A 182 3.65 -6.86 30.99
C CYS A 182 2.21 -7.32 31.12
N HIS A 183 1.35 -6.41 31.58
CA HIS A 183 -0.10 -6.60 31.45
C HIS A 183 -0.46 -6.26 30.00
N GLY A 184 -0.79 -7.28 29.20
CA GLY A 184 -1.18 -7.08 27.81
C GLY A 184 -2.45 -6.26 27.71
N GLY A 185 -2.40 -5.13 27.01
CA GLY A 185 -3.59 -4.48 26.48
C GLY A 185 -3.96 -5.11 25.15
N TYR A 186 -5.23 -5.44 24.95
CA TYR A 186 -5.74 -5.83 23.63
C TYR A 186 -6.06 -4.56 22.85
N THR A 187 -5.44 -4.37 21.70
CA THR A 187 -5.85 -3.31 20.76
C THR A 187 -7.07 -3.81 19.99
N THR A 188 -8.24 -3.68 20.58
CA THR A 188 -9.51 -3.88 19.86
C THR A 188 -9.90 -2.59 19.15
N ILE A 189 -10.24 -2.69 17.87
CA ILE A 189 -10.90 -1.60 17.15
C ILE A 189 -12.31 -1.49 17.73
N GLN A 190 -12.57 -0.45 18.52
CA GLN A 190 -13.89 -0.20 19.09
C GLN A 190 -14.78 0.42 18.02
N VAL A 191 -15.57 -0.42 17.36
CA VAL A 191 -16.48 -0.04 16.28
C VAL A 191 -17.61 0.85 16.80
N GLU A 192 -17.97 0.69 18.08
CA GLU A 192 -19.05 1.37 18.79
C GLU A 192 -18.83 2.89 18.93
N LEU A 193 -17.61 3.37 18.71
CA LEU A 193 -17.26 4.78 18.80
C LEU A 193 -17.70 5.60 17.59
N PHE A 194 -18.09 4.92 16.51
CA PHE A 194 -18.42 5.52 15.23
C PHE A 194 -19.91 5.40 14.98
N GLU A 195 -20.55 6.51 14.64
CA GLU A 195 -21.95 6.52 14.22
C GLU A 195 -22.10 5.86 12.85
N ARG A 196 -22.99 4.87 12.70
CA ARG A 196 -23.19 4.11 11.44
C ARG A 196 -21.84 3.56 10.91
N PRO A 197 -21.17 2.68 11.67
CA PRO A 197 -19.81 2.23 11.35
C PRO A 197 -19.72 1.48 10.01
N ASP A 198 -20.81 0.82 9.60
CA ASP A 198 -20.89 0.03 8.37
C ASP A 198 -21.11 0.91 7.12
N GLU A 199 -21.47 2.18 7.29
CA GLU A 199 -21.65 3.11 6.18
C GLU A 199 -20.36 3.86 5.86
N PHE A 200 -20.03 3.93 4.57
CA PHE A 200 -18.97 4.79 4.05
C PHE A 200 -19.43 6.26 4.12
N TRP A 201 -19.02 6.96 5.17
CA TRP A 201 -19.50 8.31 5.48
C TRP A 201 -18.34 9.27 5.83
N PRO A 202 -17.69 9.87 4.81
CA PRO A 202 -16.59 10.81 5.02
C PRO A 202 -16.91 11.97 5.96
N GLU A 203 -18.14 12.50 5.91
CA GLU A 203 -18.51 13.69 6.67
C GLU A 203 -18.39 13.52 8.19
N ARG A 204 -18.30 12.29 8.73
CA ARG A 204 -17.99 12.05 10.14
C ARG A 204 -16.70 12.75 10.59
N TYR A 205 -15.69 12.81 9.70
CA TYR A 205 -14.40 13.45 9.99
C TYR A 205 -14.43 14.96 9.88
N LEU A 206 -15.53 15.54 9.39
CA LEU A 206 -15.81 16.96 9.46
C LEU A 206 -16.46 17.35 10.80
N LEU A 207 -17.14 16.41 11.45
CA LEU A 207 -17.78 16.62 12.76
C LEU A 207 -16.77 16.54 13.90
N THR A 208 -15.88 15.54 13.85
CA THR A 208 -14.82 15.32 14.83
C THR A 208 -13.51 14.98 14.11
N PRO A 209 -12.33 15.43 14.60
CA PRO A 209 -11.05 15.18 13.93
C PRO A 209 -10.72 13.70 13.69
N ASP A 210 -11.27 12.82 14.53
CA ASP A 210 -11.09 11.37 14.53
C ASP A 210 -12.34 10.59 14.09
N GLY A 211 -13.42 11.27 13.71
CA GLY A 211 -14.63 10.68 13.13
C GLY A 211 -15.55 9.98 14.13
N THR A 212 -15.27 10.05 15.43
CA THR A 212 -16.09 9.47 16.50
C THR A 212 -17.38 10.28 16.74
N ILE A 213 -18.31 9.67 17.47
CA ILE A 213 -19.53 10.34 17.95
C ILE A 213 -19.15 11.66 18.68
N PRO A 214 -19.76 12.81 18.31
CA PRO A 214 -19.51 14.08 18.98
C PRO A 214 -19.86 14.04 20.48
N GLY A 215 -19.02 14.63 21.32
CA GLY A 215 -19.26 14.74 22.77
C GLY A 215 -18.93 13.47 23.57
N LEU A 216 -18.31 12.46 22.96
CA LEU A 216 -17.81 11.28 23.67
C LEU A 216 -16.65 11.66 24.58
N ASP A 217 -16.70 11.23 25.85
CA ASP A 217 -15.56 11.30 26.77
C ASP A 217 -14.54 10.22 26.38
N LYS A 218 -13.31 10.63 26.09
CA LYS A 218 -12.27 9.77 25.50
C LYS A 218 -11.17 9.53 26.52
N ASP A 219 -11.16 8.36 27.13
CA ASP A 219 -10.13 7.93 28.09
C ASP A 219 -8.91 7.27 27.40
N TYR A 220 -8.84 7.33 26.06
CA TYR A 220 -7.85 6.63 25.24
C TYR A 220 -7.40 7.46 24.03
N THR A 221 -6.17 7.19 23.56
CA THR A 221 -5.53 7.94 22.48
C THR A 221 -5.92 7.40 21.10
N ILE A 222 -7.08 7.79 20.56
CA ILE A 222 -7.27 7.72 19.10
C ILE A 222 -6.35 8.76 18.49
N ARG A 223 -5.42 8.33 17.64
CA ARG A 223 -4.60 9.27 16.87
C ARG A 223 -5.47 9.83 15.74
N PRO A 224 -5.78 11.14 15.72
CA PRO A 224 -6.60 11.75 14.66
C PRO A 224 -5.82 11.91 13.34
N ASN A 225 -4.53 11.58 13.37
CA ASN A 225 -3.64 11.71 12.24
C ASN A 225 -3.93 10.62 11.21
N LEU A 226 -3.78 10.99 9.94
CA LEU A 226 -3.83 10.04 8.83
C LEU A 226 -2.85 8.88 9.10
N PRO A 227 -3.28 7.62 8.99
CA PRO A 227 -2.47 6.46 9.39
C PRO A 227 -1.20 6.28 8.54
N PHE A 228 -1.03 7.06 7.48
CA PHE A 228 0.15 7.05 6.64
C PHE A 228 0.56 8.48 6.25
N GLY A 229 1.88 8.73 6.18
CA GLY A 229 2.46 10.06 5.98
C GLY A 229 2.06 10.76 4.67
N SER A 230 2.41 12.05 4.56
CA SER A 230 1.91 13.01 3.57
C SER A 230 2.05 12.60 2.10
N GLY A 231 3.02 11.75 1.76
CA GLY A 231 3.24 11.30 0.37
C GLY A 231 2.06 10.52 -0.22
N LYS A 232 1.33 9.75 0.60
CA LYS A 232 0.16 9.00 0.13
C LYS A 232 -1.02 9.92 -0.16
N ASN A 233 -1.16 11.02 0.58
CA ASN A 233 -2.25 11.99 0.38
C ASN A 233 -2.14 12.67 -0.98
N ILE A 234 -0.92 12.99 -1.42
CA ILE A 234 -0.67 13.57 -2.75
C ILE A 234 -1.13 12.60 -3.85
N LEU A 235 -0.83 11.31 -3.68
CA LEU A 235 -1.25 10.28 -4.63
C LEU A 235 -2.78 10.21 -4.71
N VAL A 236 -3.48 10.18 -3.58
CA VAL A 236 -4.96 10.16 -3.58
C VAL A 236 -5.55 11.41 -4.23
N MET A 237 -5.04 12.60 -3.86
CA MET A 237 -5.48 13.86 -4.48
C MET A 237 -5.30 13.85 -5.99
N ARG A 238 -4.14 13.36 -6.47
CA ARG A 238 -3.86 13.27 -7.91
C ARG A 238 -4.76 12.27 -8.61
N LEU A 239 -5.08 11.13 -7.98
CA LEU A 239 -6.03 10.16 -8.55
C LEU A 239 -7.43 10.77 -8.69
N ILE A 240 -7.95 11.41 -7.63
CA ILE A 240 -9.27 12.07 -7.64
C ILE A 240 -9.30 13.22 -8.67
N TRP A 241 -8.22 13.99 -8.77
CA TRP A 241 -8.11 15.07 -9.74
C TRP A 241 -8.02 14.55 -11.18
N ALA A 242 -7.30 13.46 -11.44
CA ALA A 242 -7.00 13.01 -12.79
C ALA A 242 -8.10 12.14 -13.41
N PHE A 243 -8.74 11.27 -12.63
CA PHE A 243 -9.56 10.17 -13.14
C PHE A 243 -10.96 10.13 -12.54
N ASP A 244 -11.91 9.76 -13.39
CA ASP A 244 -13.18 9.18 -12.95
C ASP A 244 -12.97 7.68 -12.74
N LEU A 245 -13.40 7.19 -11.58
CA LEU A 245 -13.27 5.80 -11.16
C LEU A 245 -14.67 5.23 -10.95
N GLY A 246 -14.95 4.12 -11.62
CA GLY A 246 -16.20 3.38 -11.47
C GLY A 246 -15.96 1.88 -11.60
N LEU A 247 -16.92 1.08 -11.15
CA LEU A 247 -16.93 -0.35 -11.49
C LEU A 247 -17.27 -0.50 -12.98
N LYS A 248 -16.69 -1.53 -13.63
CA LYS A 248 -17.08 -1.89 -15.00
C LYS A 248 -18.58 -2.23 -15.05
N GLU A 249 -19.25 -1.86 -16.13
CA GLU A 249 -20.68 -2.13 -16.31
C GLU A 249 -20.95 -3.64 -16.17
N GLY A 250 -21.99 -4.02 -15.43
CA GLY A 250 -22.33 -5.43 -15.14
C GLY A 250 -21.51 -6.08 -14.02
N TYR A 251 -20.32 -5.58 -13.67
CA TYR A 251 -19.42 -6.23 -12.71
C TYR A 251 -20.05 -6.42 -11.32
N ALA A 252 -20.71 -5.37 -10.81
CA ALA A 252 -21.32 -5.42 -9.47
C ALA A 252 -22.46 -6.45 -9.37
N SER A 253 -23.27 -6.59 -10.43
CA SER A 253 -24.37 -7.57 -10.50
C SER A 253 -23.87 -8.99 -10.72
N GLU A 254 -22.84 -9.18 -11.54
CA GLU A 254 -22.26 -10.49 -11.85
C GLU A 254 -21.53 -11.12 -10.66
N ASN A 255 -20.92 -10.28 -9.82
CA ASN A 255 -20.09 -10.73 -8.70
C ASN A 255 -20.80 -10.61 -7.34
N ASN A 256 -22.11 -10.33 -7.32
CA ASN A 256 -22.93 -10.22 -6.12
C ASN A 256 -22.24 -9.42 -5.00
N MET A 257 -21.69 -8.25 -5.31
CA MET A 257 -20.83 -7.51 -4.37
C MET A 257 -21.60 -7.11 -3.11
N THR A 258 -21.36 -7.81 -2.00
CA THR A 258 -22.10 -7.62 -0.73
C THR A 258 -21.36 -6.77 0.30
N TRP A 259 -20.16 -6.25 -0.01
CA TRP A 259 -19.24 -5.65 0.96
C TRP A 259 -18.68 -6.63 2.00
N SER A 260 -18.82 -7.95 1.79
CA SER A 260 -18.21 -8.96 2.65
C SER A 260 -16.70 -9.05 2.46
N LEU A 261 -15.96 -9.09 3.57
CA LEU A 261 -14.53 -9.40 3.61
C LEU A 261 -14.20 -10.74 2.95
N GLU A 262 -15.01 -11.76 3.24
CA GLU A 262 -14.79 -13.13 2.76
C GLU A 262 -14.98 -13.25 1.25
N GLU A 263 -15.91 -12.46 0.69
CA GLU A 263 -16.22 -12.49 -0.73
C GLU A 263 -15.25 -11.64 -1.56
N GLU A 264 -14.76 -10.52 -1.01
CA GLU A 264 -14.01 -9.52 -1.78
C GLU A 264 -12.49 -9.52 -1.51
N TYR A 265 -11.99 -10.17 -0.45
CA TYR A 265 -10.57 -10.15 -0.06
C TYR A 265 -9.97 -11.56 -0.01
N MET A 266 -8.66 -11.66 -0.22
CA MET A 266 -7.88 -12.89 -0.10
C MET A 266 -7.09 -12.88 1.21
N ASP A 267 -7.04 -14.05 1.85
CA ASP A 267 -6.23 -14.27 3.05
C ASP A 267 -4.75 -14.44 2.71
N GLY A 268 -3.90 -13.98 3.63
CA GLY A 268 -2.45 -14.04 3.55
C GLY A 268 -1.81 -13.22 4.64
N LEU A 269 -0.50 -12.93 4.53
CA LEU A 269 0.15 -11.94 5.39
C LEU A 269 -0.60 -10.61 5.34
N THR A 270 -1.06 -10.22 4.14
CA THR A 270 -1.89 -9.04 3.94
C THR A 270 -3.28 -9.38 3.39
N LEU A 271 -4.31 -8.69 3.89
CA LEU A 271 -5.65 -8.75 3.32
C LEU A 271 -5.72 -7.90 2.04
N SER A 272 -5.55 -8.56 0.90
CA SER A 272 -5.59 -7.91 -0.42
C SER A 272 -6.93 -8.14 -1.12
N PRO A 273 -7.49 -7.15 -1.84
CA PRO A 273 -8.68 -7.38 -2.64
C PRO A 273 -8.47 -8.52 -3.64
N LYS A 274 -9.51 -9.32 -3.88
CA LYS A 274 -9.57 -10.21 -5.05
C LYS A 274 -9.52 -9.38 -6.33
N LYS A 275 -9.20 -10.00 -7.46
CA LYS A 275 -9.19 -9.29 -8.75
C LYS A 275 -10.57 -8.66 -9.01
N PHE A 276 -10.56 -7.38 -9.38
CA PHE A 276 -11.77 -6.62 -9.67
C PHE A 276 -11.59 -5.73 -10.90
N ASP A 277 -12.69 -5.50 -11.62
CA ASP A 277 -12.71 -4.74 -12.86
C ASP A 277 -13.25 -3.33 -12.63
N ILE A 278 -12.46 -2.35 -13.04
CA ILE A 278 -12.81 -0.92 -12.96
C ILE A 278 -12.78 -0.25 -14.32
N ALA A 279 -13.69 0.70 -14.48
CA ALA A 279 -13.59 1.74 -15.51
C ALA A 279 -12.77 2.90 -14.94
N VAL A 280 -11.65 3.21 -15.60
CA VAL A 280 -10.81 4.37 -15.29
C VAL A 280 -10.79 5.26 -16.53
N THR A 281 -11.31 6.47 -16.41
CA THR A 281 -11.35 7.42 -17.52
C THR A 281 -10.73 8.75 -17.12
N PRO A 282 -9.82 9.33 -17.93
CA PRO A 282 -9.30 10.67 -17.67
C PRO A 282 -10.44 11.69 -17.64
N ARG A 283 -10.46 12.56 -16.62
CA ARG A 283 -11.52 13.58 -16.46
C ARG A 283 -11.44 14.71 -17.49
N SER A 284 -10.23 14.98 -18.00
CA SER A 284 -9.97 16.05 -18.95
C SER A 284 -8.71 15.73 -19.76
N SER A 285 -8.75 16.02 -21.06
CA SER A 285 -7.59 15.88 -21.94
C SER A 285 -6.44 16.81 -21.55
N VAL A 286 -6.75 17.97 -20.95
CA VAL A 286 -5.75 18.89 -20.40
C VAL A 286 -5.03 18.26 -19.23
N ARG A 287 -5.76 17.62 -18.31
CA ARG A 287 -5.19 16.94 -17.15
C ARG A 287 -4.33 15.75 -17.55
N ALA A 288 -4.80 14.94 -18.51
CA ALA A 288 -4.03 13.83 -19.07
C ALA A 288 -2.68 14.31 -19.62
N LYS A 289 -2.70 15.37 -20.45
CA LYS A 289 -1.49 15.96 -20.99
C LYS A 289 -0.54 16.50 -19.91
N MET A 290 -1.07 17.12 -18.84
CA MET A 290 -0.23 17.58 -17.73
C MET A 290 0.50 16.43 -17.02
N ILE A 291 -0.13 15.26 -16.92
CA ILE A 291 0.47 14.07 -16.32
C ILE A 291 1.59 13.55 -17.25
N GLU A 292 1.32 13.45 -18.55
CA GLU A 292 2.30 13.04 -19.56
C GLU A 292 3.52 13.98 -19.59
N ASP A 293 3.29 15.30 -19.62
CA ASP A 293 4.35 16.32 -19.62
C ASP A 293 5.20 16.25 -18.33
N SER A 294 4.55 16.02 -17.19
CA SER A 294 5.25 15.89 -15.91
C SER A 294 6.08 14.62 -15.83
N TYR A 295 5.60 13.52 -16.40
CA TYR A 295 6.34 12.28 -16.52
C TYR A 295 7.59 12.45 -17.40
N MET A 296 7.45 13.08 -18.56
CA MET A 296 8.57 13.31 -19.49
C MET A 296 9.69 14.16 -18.87
N LYS A 297 9.35 15.16 -18.05
CA LYS A 297 10.34 15.98 -17.32
C LYS A 297 11.15 15.22 -16.28
N VAL A 298 10.61 14.12 -15.74
CA VAL A 298 11.34 13.26 -14.79
C VAL A 298 12.30 12.35 -15.56
N GLY A 299 11.90 11.88 -16.75
CA GLY A 299 12.75 11.06 -17.64
C GLY A 299 14.07 11.75 -18.02
N ASP A 300 14.04 13.05 -18.31
CA ASP A 300 15.24 13.83 -18.68
C ASP A 300 16.22 14.10 -17.50
N ASN A 301 15.82 13.82 -16.25
CA ASN A 301 16.61 14.17 -15.05
C ASN A 301 17.33 12.98 -14.38
N GLY A 302 17.45 11.83 -15.05
CA GLY A 302 18.31 10.72 -14.60
C GLY A 302 17.65 9.36 -14.41
N ALA A 303 16.41 9.16 -14.86
CA ALA A 303 15.88 7.81 -14.99
C ALA A 303 16.65 7.07 -16.09
N ASP A 304 17.20 5.90 -15.76
CA ASP A 304 17.88 5.00 -16.71
C ASP A 304 17.04 4.89 -18.01
N ASP A 305 17.62 5.22 -19.16
CA ASP A 305 16.91 5.34 -20.44
C ASP A 305 16.09 4.07 -20.75
N GLU A 306 16.53 2.90 -20.26
CA GLU A 306 15.83 1.62 -20.37
C GLU A 306 14.54 1.54 -19.53
N VAL A 307 14.51 2.14 -18.33
CA VAL A 307 13.32 2.23 -17.47
C VAL A 307 12.32 3.22 -18.09
N ALA A 308 12.82 4.36 -18.58
CA ALA A 308 12.00 5.33 -19.30
C ALA A 308 11.39 4.72 -20.58
N GLU A 309 12.15 3.91 -21.33
CA GLU A 309 11.69 3.21 -22.54
C GLU A 309 10.66 2.10 -22.24
N ARG A 310 10.89 1.31 -21.17
CA ARG A 310 9.94 0.29 -20.70
C ARG A 310 8.62 0.90 -20.25
N LEU A 311 8.68 2.03 -19.57
CA LEU A 311 7.51 2.76 -19.13
C LEU A 311 6.84 3.53 -20.29
N ARG A 312 7.59 4.03 -21.30
CA ARG A 312 7.02 4.57 -22.55
C ARG A 312 6.20 3.52 -23.30
N LYS A 313 6.67 2.27 -23.38
CA LYS A 313 5.88 1.15 -23.92
C LYS A 313 4.65 0.82 -23.08
N SER A 314 4.68 1.13 -21.78
CA SER A 314 3.53 1.00 -20.88
C SER A 314 2.54 2.18 -21.00
N MET A 315 2.98 3.32 -21.55
CA MET A 315 2.23 4.58 -21.65
C MET A 315 1.66 4.87 -23.04
N THR A 316 2.03 4.13 -24.08
CA THR A 316 1.18 4.09 -25.28
C THR A 316 -0.16 3.51 -24.83
N LEU A 317 -1.16 4.40 -24.69
CA LEU A 317 -2.58 4.09 -24.57
C LEU A 317 -3.02 3.36 -25.85
N ASP A 318 -2.46 2.18 -26.06
CA ASP A 318 -3.01 1.19 -26.96
C ASP A 318 -4.22 0.58 -26.25
N GLU A 319 -5.26 0.24 -27.02
CA GLU A 319 -6.56 -0.26 -26.54
C GLU A 319 -6.46 -1.60 -25.78
N SER A 320 -5.24 -2.09 -25.52
CA SER A 320 -4.92 -3.33 -24.83
C SER A 320 -4.72 -3.18 -23.30
N TRP A 321 -4.80 -1.96 -22.74
CA TRP A 321 -4.88 -1.76 -21.27
C TRP A 321 -6.29 -1.97 -20.69
N TRP A 322 -7.30 -2.09 -21.55
CA TRP A 322 -8.65 -2.45 -21.14
C TRP A 322 -8.69 -3.95 -20.84
N ILE A 323 -8.77 -4.26 -19.54
CA ILE A 323 -9.25 -5.51 -18.93
C ILE A 323 -9.68 -6.59 -19.94
N GLU A 324 -8.82 -7.60 -20.11
CA GLU A 324 -9.26 -9.00 -20.24
C GLU A 324 -9.12 -9.71 -18.89
#